data_AF-W6SCT8-F1
#
_entry.id   AF-W6SCT8-F1
#
_cell.length_a   1.000
_cell.length_b   1.000
_cell.length_c   1.000
_cell.angle_alpha   90.00
_cell.angle_beta   90.00
_cell.angle_gamma   90.00
#
_symmetry.space_group_name_H-M   'P 1'
#
loop_
_entity.id
_entity.type
_entity.pdbx_description
1 polymer ?
#
loop_
_entity_poly.entity_id
_entity_poly.type
_entity_poly.pdbx_seq_one_letter_code
_entity_poly.pdbx_strand_id
1 'polypeptide(L)'
;MMGEDNLSKKKVKKKSNKNLSRNNSNIEVKKEKVFTKERVISAVIAIFLIFTLILSLSSCMGTVSLEKSAKLLAEYYVKHDQAALRKLGASSETAKEGIETEKEERKKEIQSSFARAGVEASDEQLEKIYKAQIKAIKKVTITTDTVSEDGDTAEVKVSMNYIDVEAIDEAAAEEAFKDIEEGQSNSDELKKECLEKYVDNIVKGLEEAKPSTEKNEAIFTFEKGAMSWMPEEMELFTEGIDSLMIK
;
A
#
# COMPACT_ATOMS: atom_id res chain seq x y z
N MET A 1 -64.50 -42.37 16.79
CA MET A 1 -63.41 -42.72 17.74
C MET A 1 -62.11 -42.51 16.96
N MET A 2 -61.47 -41.34 17.05
CA MET A 2 -60.48 -40.88 18.05
C MET A 2 -59.15 -41.66 18.05
N GLY A 3 -58.03 -40.91 18.00
CA GLY A 3 -56.61 -41.30 18.21
C GLY A 3 -55.71 -40.96 17.01
N GLU A 4 -55.03 -39.81 16.94
CA GLU A 4 -53.67 -39.50 17.48
C GLU A 4 -52.59 -40.43 16.88
N ASP A 5 -51.66 -39.98 16.02
CA ASP A 5 -50.47 -39.16 16.34
C ASP A 5 -49.88 -38.45 15.09
N ASN A 6 -49.60 -37.15 15.18
CA ASN A 6 -48.71 -36.45 14.22
C ASN A 6 -48.13 -35.17 14.83
N LEU A 7 -47.12 -35.31 15.70
CA LEU A 7 -46.42 -34.20 16.34
C LEU A 7 -44.90 -34.40 16.26
N SER A 8 -44.31 -34.27 15.06
CA SER A 8 -42.84 -34.20 14.90
C SER A 8 -42.34 -33.67 13.54
N LYS A 9 -42.88 -32.55 13.04
CA LYS A 9 -42.30 -31.87 11.85
C LYS A 9 -42.32 -30.36 11.97
N LYS A 10 -41.60 -29.79 12.94
CA LYS A 10 -41.30 -28.34 12.92
C LYS A 10 -40.09 -27.95 13.79
N LYS A 11 -38.92 -28.55 13.57
CA LYS A 11 -37.66 -28.04 14.17
C LYS A 11 -36.36 -28.51 13.50
N VAL A 12 -36.33 -28.68 12.18
CA VAL A 12 -35.06 -28.89 11.46
C VAL A 12 -35.10 -28.15 10.11
N LYS A 13 -34.91 -26.82 10.11
CA LYS A 13 -34.56 -26.02 8.92
C LYS A 13 -34.30 -24.56 9.33
N LYS A 14 -33.27 -24.31 10.14
CA LYS A 14 -32.69 -22.95 10.30
C LYS A 14 -31.25 -22.88 10.80
N LYS A 15 -30.55 -24.01 10.98
CA LYS A 15 -29.14 -24.03 11.42
C LYS A 15 -28.11 -24.44 10.35
N SER A 16 -28.52 -24.78 9.13
CA SER A 16 -27.58 -25.31 8.10
C SER A 16 -27.04 -24.28 7.10
N ASN A 17 -27.64 -23.08 6.95
CA ASN A 17 -27.19 -22.12 5.93
C ASN A 17 -26.11 -21.13 6.40
N LYS A 18 -25.90 -20.95 7.71
CA LYS A 18 -24.92 -19.99 8.22
C LYS A 18 -23.48 -20.53 8.20
N ASN A 19 -23.31 -21.86 8.17
CA ASN A 19 -21.99 -22.50 8.15
C ASN A 19 -21.45 -22.73 6.72
N LEU A 20 -22.30 -22.87 5.70
CA LEU A 20 -21.84 -22.95 4.31
C LEU A 20 -21.32 -21.60 3.79
N SER A 21 -21.98 -20.49 4.12
CA SER A 21 -21.56 -19.14 3.71
C SER A 21 -20.19 -18.75 4.28
N ARG A 22 -19.90 -19.10 5.54
CA ARG A 22 -18.59 -18.84 6.18
C ARG A 22 -17.45 -19.70 5.64
N ASN A 23 -17.73 -20.94 5.24
CA ASN A 23 -16.70 -21.79 4.64
C ASN A 23 -16.34 -21.34 3.23
N ASN A 24 -17.32 -20.85 2.44
CA ASN A 24 -17.04 -20.34 1.10
C ASN A 24 -16.24 -19.03 1.13
N SER A 25 -16.57 -18.10 2.04
CA SER A 25 -15.80 -16.85 2.19
C SER A 25 -14.35 -17.11 2.60
N ASN A 26 -14.11 -18.09 3.49
CA ASN A 26 -12.75 -18.45 3.90
C ASN A 26 -11.95 -19.16 2.80
N ILE A 27 -12.62 -19.88 1.89
CA ILE A 27 -11.96 -20.54 0.75
C ILE A 27 -11.62 -19.51 -0.34
N GLU A 28 -12.49 -18.52 -0.59
CA GLU A 28 -12.23 -17.44 -1.54
C GLU A 28 -11.10 -16.53 -1.07
N VAL A 29 -11.12 -16.08 0.20
CA VAL A 29 -10.03 -15.27 0.78
C VAL A 29 -8.69 -16.02 0.77
N LYS A 30 -8.71 -17.34 0.98
CA LYS A 30 -7.47 -18.16 0.95
C LYS A 30 -6.97 -18.39 -0.48
N LYS A 31 -7.86 -18.48 -1.47
CA LYS A 31 -7.48 -18.57 -2.89
C LYS A 31 -6.96 -17.24 -3.43
N GLU A 32 -7.56 -16.11 -3.03
CA GLU A 32 -7.12 -14.76 -3.40
C GLU A 32 -5.69 -14.51 -2.89
N LYS A 33 -5.40 -14.84 -1.62
CA LYS A 33 -4.05 -14.73 -1.03
C LYS A 33 -2.99 -15.65 -1.66
N VAL A 34 -3.37 -16.84 -2.12
CA VAL A 34 -2.43 -17.78 -2.78
C VAL A 34 -2.15 -17.34 -4.22
N PHE A 35 -3.17 -16.82 -4.92
CA PHE A 35 -3.06 -16.38 -6.32
C PHE A 35 -2.26 -15.08 -6.48
N THR A 36 -2.34 -14.13 -5.54
CA THR A 36 -1.46 -12.94 -5.53
C THR A 36 -0.01 -13.32 -5.21
N LYS A 37 0.21 -14.21 -4.24
CA LYS A 37 1.56 -14.64 -3.83
C LYS A 37 2.36 -15.26 -4.98
N GLU A 38 1.75 -16.12 -5.81
CA GLU A 38 2.46 -16.77 -6.93
C GLU A 38 2.81 -15.80 -8.09
N ARG A 39 2.01 -14.75 -8.31
CA ARG A 39 2.26 -13.75 -9.37
C ARG A 39 3.30 -12.71 -8.96
N VAL A 40 3.33 -12.34 -7.67
CA VAL A 40 4.37 -11.47 -7.09
C VAL A 40 5.73 -12.18 -7.14
N ILE A 41 5.80 -13.45 -6.74
CA ILE A 41 7.04 -14.24 -6.79
C ILE A 41 7.64 -14.30 -8.21
N SER A 42 6.79 -14.45 -9.23
CA SER A 42 7.28 -14.54 -10.62
C SER A 42 7.76 -13.20 -11.20
N ALA A 43 7.22 -12.07 -10.75
CA ALA A 43 7.67 -10.73 -11.14
C ALA A 43 8.96 -10.30 -10.40
N VAL A 44 9.07 -10.68 -9.11
CA VAL A 44 10.24 -10.40 -8.27
C VAL A 44 11.51 -11.10 -8.78
N ILE A 45 11.40 -12.34 -9.28
CA ILE A 45 12.54 -13.07 -9.87
C ILE A 45 13.06 -12.39 -11.14
N ALA A 46 12.18 -11.79 -11.96
CA ALA A 46 12.59 -11.08 -13.16
C ALA A 46 13.30 -9.75 -12.85
N ILE A 47 12.85 -9.04 -11.80
CA ILE A 47 13.47 -7.79 -11.33
C ILE A 47 14.85 -8.06 -10.71
N PHE A 48 15.00 -9.14 -9.93
CA PHE A 48 16.28 -9.56 -9.34
C PHE A 48 17.34 -9.92 -10.41
N LEU A 49 16.92 -10.56 -11.51
CA LEU A 49 17.82 -10.90 -12.63
C LEU A 49 18.26 -9.67 -13.45
N ILE A 50 17.45 -8.62 -13.52
CA ILE A 50 17.82 -7.36 -14.18
C ILE A 50 18.78 -6.54 -13.29
N PHE A 51 18.58 -6.56 -11.97
CA PHE A 51 19.40 -5.81 -11.02
C PHE A 51 20.84 -6.37 -10.88
N THR A 52 21.01 -7.69 -10.96
CA THR A 52 22.33 -8.34 -10.90
C THR A 52 23.22 -8.04 -12.13
N LEU A 53 22.62 -7.71 -13.29
CA LEU A 53 23.36 -7.40 -14.51
C LEU A 53 23.99 -6.00 -14.50
N ILE A 54 23.40 -5.05 -13.74
CA ILE A 54 23.77 -3.63 -13.75
C ILE A 54 24.96 -3.32 -12.80
N LEU A 55 25.31 -4.24 -11.89
CA LEU A 55 26.36 -4.04 -10.88
C LEU A 55 27.80 -4.12 -11.40
N SER A 56 28.03 -4.33 -12.70
CA SER A 56 29.37 -4.58 -13.25
C SER A 56 30.05 -3.38 -13.93
N LEU A 57 29.43 -2.20 -13.98
CA LEU A 57 30.03 -1.03 -14.64
C LEU A 57 29.73 0.27 -13.90
N SER A 58 30.58 0.63 -12.92
CA SER A 58 30.87 2.05 -12.60
C SER A 58 32.12 2.21 -11.75
N SER A 59 33.03 3.02 -12.29
CA SER A 59 34.31 3.45 -11.74
C SER A 59 34.17 4.40 -10.54
N CYS A 60 35.03 4.20 -9.53
CA CYS A 60 35.61 5.21 -8.63
C CYS A 60 34.78 6.48 -8.32
N MET A 61 33.63 6.29 -7.67
CA MET A 61 33.08 7.29 -6.73
C MET A 61 33.06 6.60 -5.36
N GLY A 62 33.58 7.27 -4.33
CA GLY A 62 33.59 6.70 -2.98
C GLY A 62 32.20 6.25 -2.55
N THR A 63 32.13 5.15 -1.82
CA THR A 63 30.86 4.56 -1.35
C THR A 63 30.05 5.58 -0.56
N VAL A 64 28.77 5.75 -0.90
CA VAL A 64 27.83 6.58 -0.13
C VAL A 64 27.75 6.01 1.30
N SER A 65 27.86 6.87 2.32
CA SER A 65 27.77 6.44 3.72
C SER A 65 26.42 5.79 4.03
N LEU A 66 26.41 4.83 4.96
CA LEU A 66 25.21 4.09 5.40
C LEU A 66 23.98 4.98 5.65
N GLU A 67 24.09 5.97 6.54
CA GLU A 67 22.98 6.85 6.90
C GLU A 67 22.42 7.59 5.68
N LYS A 68 23.33 8.10 4.83
CA LYS A 68 22.95 8.79 3.59
C LYS A 68 22.33 7.83 2.58
N SER A 69 22.79 6.58 2.51
CA SER A 69 22.21 5.54 1.67
C SER A 69 20.76 5.27 2.06
N ALA A 70 20.51 4.97 3.33
CA ALA A 70 19.18 4.72 3.86
C ALA A 70 18.25 5.93 3.63
N LYS A 71 18.73 7.13 3.90
CA LYS A 71 17.97 8.36 3.70
C LYS A 71 17.61 8.61 2.24
N LEU A 72 18.56 8.49 1.32
CA LEU A 72 18.31 8.68 -0.12
C LEU A 72 17.32 7.65 -0.66
N LEU A 73 17.41 6.40 -0.18
CA LEU A 73 16.50 5.35 -0.61
C LEU A 73 15.08 5.63 -0.08
N ALA A 74 14.93 6.00 1.19
CA ALA A 74 13.66 6.42 1.75
C ALA A 74 13.09 7.67 1.05
N GLU A 75 13.93 8.66 0.72
CA GLU A 75 13.53 9.84 -0.06
C GLU A 75 13.03 9.46 -1.46
N TYR A 76 13.62 8.47 -2.11
CA TYR A 76 13.11 7.96 -3.38
C TYR A 76 11.69 7.38 -3.22
N TYR A 77 11.48 6.45 -2.29
CA TYR A 77 10.17 5.80 -2.11
C TYR A 77 9.09 6.77 -1.63
N VAL A 78 9.41 7.68 -0.71
CA VAL A 78 8.42 8.58 -0.09
C VAL A 78 8.22 9.86 -0.91
N LYS A 79 9.30 10.41 -1.49
CA LYS A 79 9.27 11.72 -2.19
C LYS A 79 9.28 11.60 -3.70
N HIS A 80 9.42 10.40 -4.23
CA HIS A 80 9.62 10.13 -5.65
C HIS A 80 10.85 10.92 -6.16
N ASP A 81 11.86 11.09 -5.30
CA ASP A 81 13.09 11.79 -5.66
C ASP A 81 13.99 10.87 -6.50
N GLN A 82 13.79 10.90 -7.81
CA GLN A 82 14.63 10.16 -8.75
C GLN A 82 16.10 10.55 -8.67
N ALA A 83 16.43 11.77 -8.24
CA ALA A 83 17.84 12.17 -8.03
C ALA A 83 18.45 11.44 -6.84
N ALA A 84 17.65 11.12 -5.83
CA ALA A 84 18.12 10.37 -4.67
C ALA A 84 18.54 8.95 -5.07
N LEU A 85 17.70 8.22 -5.80
CA LEU A 85 18.06 6.87 -6.27
C LEU A 85 19.25 6.86 -7.24
N ARG A 86 19.36 7.87 -8.11
CA ARG A 86 20.52 8.02 -9.01
C ARG A 86 21.84 8.23 -8.25
N LYS A 87 21.82 8.93 -7.11
CA LYS A 87 23.01 9.07 -6.25
C LYS A 87 23.44 7.73 -5.62
N LEU A 88 22.55 6.74 -5.59
CA LEU A 88 22.85 5.38 -5.13
C LEU A 88 23.33 4.45 -6.25
N GLY A 89 23.43 4.96 -7.48
CA GLY A 89 23.95 4.22 -8.65
C GLY A 89 22.90 3.75 -9.64
N ALA A 90 21.61 4.03 -9.41
CA ALA A 90 20.57 3.68 -10.38
C ALA A 90 20.63 4.55 -11.64
N SER A 91 20.22 3.98 -12.77
CA SER A 91 20.02 4.75 -14.00
C SER A 91 18.79 5.68 -13.90
N SER A 92 18.73 6.70 -14.74
CA SER A 92 17.53 7.57 -14.85
C SER A 92 16.29 6.78 -15.29
N GLU A 93 16.47 5.76 -16.13
CA GLU A 93 15.40 4.89 -16.60
C GLU A 93 14.84 4.06 -15.45
N THR A 94 15.71 3.36 -14.71
CA THR A 94 15.32 2.57 -13.53
C THR A 94 14.58 3.40 -12.48
N ALA A 95 15.09 4.61 -12.16
CA ALA A 95 14.45 5.49 -11.19
C ALA A 95 13.08 6.00 -11.66
N LYS A 96 12.88 6.17 -12.97
CA LYS A 96 11.59 6.56 -13.52
C LYS A 96 10.62 5.39 -13.56
N GLU A 97 11.06 4.24 -14.05
CA GLU A 97 10.27 3.02 -14.16
C GLU A 97 9.73 2.58 -12.81
N GLY A 98 10.54 2.63 -11.74
CA GLY A 98 10.06 2.26 -10.42
C GLY A 98 8.90 3.13 -9.92
N ILE A 99 8.90 4.44 -10.21
CA ILE A 99 7.78 5.34 -9.87
C ILE A 99 6.54 5.05 -10.74
N GLU A 100 6.72 4.77 -12.03
CA GLU A 100 5.59 4.43 -12.90
C GLU A 100 4.97 3.08 -12.53
N THR A 101 5.78 2.08 -12.14
CA THR A 101 5.29 0.80 -11.63
C THR A 101 4.51 0.99 -10.33
N GLU A 102 5.06 1.74 -9.36
CA GLU A 102 4.34 2.07 -8.10
C GLU A 102 3.00 2.73 -8.39
N LYS A 103 2.98 3.72 -9.29
CA LYS A 103 1.76 4.41 -9.69
C LYS A 103 0.69 3.44 -10.20
N GLU A 104 1.06 2.57 -11.11
CA GLU A 104 0.11 1.63 -11.73
C GLU A 104 -0.36 0.56 -10.74
N GLU A 105 0.51 0.12 -9.82
CA GLU A 105 0.13 -0.80 -8.74
C GLU A 105 -0.82 -0.12 -7.74
N ARG A 106 -0.50 1.09 -7.29
CA ARG A 106 -1.34 1.87 -6.38
C ARG A 106 -2.73 2.14 -6.97
N LYS A 107 -2.80 2.53 -8.25
CA LYS A 107 -4.08 2.72 -8.94
C LYS A 107 -4.90 1.42 -9.00
N LYS A 108 -4.26 0.27 -9.21
CA LYS A 108 -4.94 -1.04 -9.19
C LYS A 108 -5.45 -1.39 -7.80
N GLU A 109 -4.71 -1.07 -6.73
CA GLU A 109 -5.15 -1.27 -5.35
C GLU A 109 -6.39 -0.43 -5.02
N ILE A 110 -6.36 0.86 -5.38
CA ILE A 110 -7.50 1.77 -5.22
C ILE A 110 -8.72 1.24 -6.00
N GLN A 111 -8.52 0.86 -7.26
CA GLN A 111 -9.57 0.29 -8.10
C GLN A 111 -10.15 -1.00 -7.51
N SER A 112 -9.29 -1.88 -6.99
CA SER A 112 -9.71 -3.11 -6.32
C SER A 112 -10.55 -2.83 -5.08
N SER A 113 -10.24 -1.78 -4.33
CA SER A 113 -11.01 -1.35 -3.16
C SER A 113 -12.40 -0.85 -3.55
N PHE A 114 -12.50 -0.03 -4.61
CA PHE A 114 -13.79 0.38 -5.16
C PHE A 114 -14.62 -0.80 -5.69
N ALA A 115 -13.98 -1.73 -6.41
CA ALA A 115 -14.66 -2.93 -6.93
C ALA A 115 -15.24 -3.79 -5.80
N ARG A 116 -14.55 -3.90 -4.65
CA ARG A 116 -15.07 -4.58 -3.45
C ARG A 116 -16.28 -3.87 -2.85
N ALA A 117 -16.37 -2.54 -2.98
CA ALA A 117 -17.54 -1.74 -2.62
C ALA A 117 -18.66 -1.79 -3.68
N GLY A 118 -18.46 -2.49 -4.81
CA GLY A 118 -19.45 -2.63 -5.87
C GLY A 118 -19.56 -1.42 -6.79
N VAL A 119 -18.51 -0.59 -6.85
CA VAL A 119 -18.41 0.57 -7.72
C VAL A 119 -17.15 0.51 -8.58
N GLU A 120 -17.16 1.18 -9.73
CA GLU A 120 -16.04 1.25 -10.65
C GLU A 120 -15.62 2.71 -10.79
N ALA A 121 -14.41 3.05 -10.36
CA ALA A 121 -13.85 4.37 -10.55
C ALA A 121 -13.26 4.50 -11.96
N SER A 122 -13.36 5.71 -12.54
CA SER A 122 -12.70 6.01 -13.79
C SER A 122 -11.19 6.21 -13.60
N ASP A 123 -10.42 6.03 -14.67
CA ASP A 123 -8.98 6.31 -14.66
C ASP A 123 -8.65 7.74 -14.19
N GLU A 124 -9.53 8.70 -14.49
CA GLU A 124 -9.37 10.09 -14.03
C GLU A 124 -9.54 10.20 -12.51
N GLN A 125 -10.53 9.50 -11.93
CA GLN A 125 -10.73 9.48 -10.47
C GLN A 125 -9.56 8.79 -9.77
N LEU A 126 -9.09 7.66 -10.29
CA LEU A 126 -7.90 6.97 -9.77
C LEU A 126 -6.66 7.86 -9.81
N GLU A 127 -6.45 8.58 -10.92
CA GLU A 127 -5.33 9.51 -11.09
C GLU A 127 -5.41 10.70 -10.11
N LYS A 128 -6.61 11.23 -9.84
CA LYS A 128 -6.82 12.32 -8.87
C LYS A 128 -6.47 11.86 -7.45
N ILE A 129 -6.97 10.69 -7.03
CA ILE A 129 -6.68 10.12 -5.71
C ILE A 129 -5.18 9.86 -5.58
N TYR A 130 -4.56 9.20 -6.55
CA TYR A 130 -3.12 8.92 -6.54
C TYR A 130 -2.29 10.20 -6.37
N LYS A 131 -2.56 11.23 -7.18
CA LYS A 131 -1.85 12.51 -7.08
C LYS A 131 -2.02 13.17 -5.72
N ALA A 132 -3.22 13.11 -5.14
CA ALA A 132 -3.49 13.66 -3.82
C ALA A 132 -2.74 12.88 -2.73
N GLN A 133 -2.72 11.55 -2.79
CA GLN A 133 -1.97 10.68 -1.88
C GLN A 133 -0.48 11.01 -1.90
N ILE A 134 0.12 11.01 -3.10
CA ILE A 134 1.54 11.32 -3.26
C ILE A 134 1.87 12.74 -2.77
N LYS A 135 0.99 13.73 -3.04
CA LYS A 135 1.16 15.11 -2.54
C LYS A 135 1.09 15.18 -1.02
N ALA A 136 0.24 14.38 -0.37
CA ALA A 136 0.14 14.28 1.08
C ALA A 136 1.40 13.64 1.68
N ILE A 137 1.77 12.46 1.20
CA ILE A 137 2.94 11.69 1.66
C ILE A 137 4.24 12.48 1.45
N LYS A 138 4.35 13.29 0.39
CA LYS A 138 5.48 14.21 0.19
C LYS A 138 5.68 15.23 1.31
N LYS A 139 4.73 15.43 2.22
CA LYS A 139 4.87 16.31 3.39
C LYS A 139 5.58 15.64 4.58
N VAL A 140 5.67 14.30 4.64
CA VAL A 140 6.29 13.63 5.79
C VAL A 140 7.78 13.94 5.92
N THR A 141 8.34 13.89 7.11
CA THR A 141 9.76 14.13 7.37
C THR A 141 10.45 12.80 7.61
N ILE A 142 11.62 12.61 7.00
CA ILE A 142 12.41 11.38 7.10
C ILE A 142 13.66 11.66 7.93
N THR A 143 13.88 10.88 8.97
CA THR A 143 15.12 10.85 9.76
C THR A 143 15.68 9.45 9.78
N THR A 144 17.01 9.34 9.81
CA THR A 144 17.73 8.07 9.80
C THR A 144 18.86 8.11 10.82
N ASP A 145 19.01 7.06 11.60
CA ASP A 145 20.06 6.94 12.61
C ASP A 145 20.74 5.57 12.49
N THR A 146 22.07 5.54 12.48
CA THR A 146 22.82 4.28 12.57
C THR A 146 22.62 3.67 13.96
N VAL A 147 22.14 2.43 14.02
CA VAL A 147 21.98 1.66 15.25
C VAL A 147 23.24 0.87 15.54
N SER A 148 23.75 0.16 14.53
CA SER A 148 25.01 -0.58 14.58
C SER A 148 25.65 -0.64 13.20
N GLU A 149 26.97 -0.80 13.17
CA GLU A 149 27.75 -1.05 11.95
C GLU A 149 28.82 -2.09 12.31
N ASP A 150 28.79 -3.24 11.62
CA ASP A 150 29.74 -4.34 11.78
C ASP A 150 30.22 -4.83 10.41
N GLY A 151 31.43 -4.38 10.05
CA GLY A 151 32.08 -4.75 8.80
C GLY A 151 31.27 -4.31 7.56
N ASP A 152 30.70 -5.30 6.89
CA ASP A 152 29.92 -5.13 5.66
C ASP A 152 28.39 -5.14 5.89
N THR A 153 27.96 -5.20 7.16
CA THR A 153 26.54 -5.18 7.57
C THR A 153 26.28 -4.08 8.57
N ALA A 154 25.07 -3.52 8.57
CA ALA A 154 24.70 -2.46 9.50
C ALA A 154 23.19 -2.38 9.72
N GLU A 155 22.77 -1.88 10.87
CA GLU A 155 21.37 -1.61 11.18
C GLU A 155 21.12 -0.10 11.16
N VAL A 156 20.08 0.32 10.43
CA VAL A 156 19.66 1.71 10.37
C VAL A 156 18.22 1.81 10.82
N LYS A 157 17.98 2.72 11.78
CA LYS A 157 16.64 3.11 12.15
C LYS A 157 16.16 4.20 11.20
N VAL A 158 15.01 3.98 10.57
CA VAL A 158 14.30 4.99 9.80
C VAL A 158 13.09 5.43 10.62
N SER A 159 12.88 6.74 10.73
CA SER A 159 11.78 7.32 11.48
C SER A 159 11.08 8.38 10.65
N MET A 160 9.74 8.32 10.62
CA MET A 160 8.90 9.23 9.85
C MET A 160 7.69 9.65 10.66
N ASN A 161 7.27 10.91 10.52
CA ASN A 161 5.86 11.20 10.80
C ASN A 161 4.99 10.68 9.66
N TYR A 162 3.69 10.60 9.89
CA TYR A 162 2.78 9.89 8.99
C TYR A 162 1.58 10.75 8.60
N ILE A 163 0.91 10.39 7.51
CA ILE A 163 -0.43 10.87 7.16
C ILE A 163 -1.44 9.85 7.66
N ASP A 164 -2.44 10.29 8.43
CA ASP A 164 -3.53 9.43 8.90
C ASP A 164 -4.54 9.26 7.77
N VAL A 165 -4.29 8.30 6.89
CA VAL A 165 -5.09 8.06 5.69
C VAL A 165 -6.39 7.35 6.07
N GLU A 166 -6.36 6.47 7.09
CA GLU A 166 -7.55 5.82 7.63
C GLU A 166 -8.59 6.86 8.09
N ALA A 167 -8.20 7.85 8.92
CA ALA A 167 -9.13 8.89 9.37
C ALA A 167 -9.66 9.77 8.23
N ILE A 168 -8.84 10.02 7.20
CA ILE A 168 -9.27 10.78 6.02
C ILE A 168 -10.25 9.95 5.17
N ASP A 169 -10.00 8.66 4.98
CA ASP A 169 -10.88 7.73 4.27
C ASP A 169 -12.24 7.60 4.95
N GLU A 170 -12.23 7.37 6.27
CA GLU A 170 -13.45 7.30 7.07
C GLU A 170 -14.27 8.59 6.97
N ALA A 171 -13.64 9.76 7.14
CA ALA A 171 -14.34 11.04 7.02
C ALA A 171 -14.88 11.30 5.61
N ALA A 172 -14.14 10.89 4.57
CA ALA A 172 -14.57 11.03 3.19
C ALA A 172 -15.78 10.14 2.88
N ALA A 173 -15.78 8.91 3.39
CA ALA A 173 -16.91 7.98 3.30
C ALA A 173 -18.12 8.51 4.08
N GLU A 174 -17.95 8.86 5.36
CA GLU A 174 -19.04 9.38 6.19
C GLU A 174 -19.77 10.54 5.53
N GLU A 175 -19.04 11.54 5.02
CA GLU A 175 -19.65 12.69 4.35
C GLU A 175 -20.28 12.33 3.01
N ALA A 176 -19.72 11.37 2.26
CA ALA A 176 -20.31 10.91 0.99
C ALA A 176 -21.64 10.15 1.17
N PHE A 177 -21.82 9.47 2.31
CA PHE A 177 -23.00 8.66 2.61
C PHE A 177 -24.01 9.33 3.56
N LYS A 178 -23.69 10.52 4.10
CA LYS A 178 -24.45 11.21 5.15
C LYS A 178 -25.91 11.52 4.83
N ASP A 179 -26.20 11.82 3.56
CA ASP A 179 -27.55 12.21 3.11
C ASP A 179 -28.37 11.01 2.60
N ILE A 180 -27.85 9.78 2.70
CA ILE A 180 -28.56 8.58 2.25
C ILE A 180 -29.46 8.08 3.37
N GLU A 181 -30.77 8.06 3.09
CA GLU A 181 -31.75 7.54 4.04
C GLU A 181 -31.69 6.01 4.16
N GLU A 182 -31.91 5.49 5.37
CA GLU A 182 -32.06 4.05 5.58
C GLU A 182 -33.21 3.50 4.71
N GLY A 183 -32.88 2.57 3.80
CA GLY A 183 -33.85 1.95 2.89
C GLY A 183 -33.97 2.62 1.53
N GLN A 184 -33.19 3.67 1.25
CA GLN A 184 -33.05 4.21 -0.11
C GLN A 184 -32.54 3.11 -1.06
N SER A 185 -33.13 3.03 -2.25
CA SER A 185 -32.75 2.03 -3.25
C SER A 185 -31.29 2.25 -3.66
N ASN A 186 -30.48 1.18 -3.62
CA ASN A 186 -29.08 1.19 -4.05
C ASN A 186 -28.97 1.19 -5.58
N SER A 187 -29.55 2.20 -6.24
CA SER A 187 -29.50 2.35 -7.69
C SER A 187 -28.08 2.72 -8.14
N ASP A 188 -27.79 2.45 -9.41
CA ASP A 188 -26.46 2.77 -9.95
C ASP A 188 -26.22 4.28 -10.03
N GLU A 189 -27.27 5.10 -10.18
CA GLU A 189 -27.15 6.56 -10.08
C GLU A 189 -26.72 7.00 -8.68
N LEU A 190 -27.31 6.43 -7.62
CA LEU A 190 -26.94 6.78 -6.24
C LEU A 190 -25.49 6.38 -5.95
N LYS A 191 -25.07 5.17 -6.35
CA LYS A 191 -23.68 4.73 -6.20
C LYS A 191 -22.70 5.67 -6.90
N LYS A 192 -23.05 6.12 -8.10
CA LYS A 192 -22.23 7.06 -8.87
C LYS A 192 -22.11 8.40 -8.14
N GLU A 193 -23.22 8.95 -7.65
CA GLU A 193 -23.21 10.20 -6.87
C GLU A 193 -22.34 10.08 -5.61
N CYS A 194 -22.49 8.97 -4.87
CA CYS A 194 -21.68 8.71 -3.68
C CYS A 194 -20.20 8.55 -4.01
N LEU A 195 -19.87 7.86 -5.10
CA LEU A 195 -18.49 7.73 -5.57
C LEU A 195 -17.90 9.10 -5.93
N GLU A 196 -18.64 9.95 -6.66
CA GLU A 196 -18.19 11.31 -7.00
C GLU A 196 -17.93 12.14 -5.74
N LYS A 197 -18.87 12.15 -4.79
CA LYS A 197 -18.71 12.84 -3.49
C LYS A 197 -17.52 12.29 -2.70
N TYR A 198 -17.39 10.98 -2.60
CA TYR A 198 -16.26 10.35 -1.91
C TYR A 198 -14.93 10.74 -2.53
N VAL A 199 -14.81 10.68 -3.87
CA VAL A 199 -13.57 11.05 -4.58
C VAL A 199 -13.20 12.50 -4.31
N ASP A 200 -14.16 13.42 -4.35
CA ASP A 200 -13.90 14.83 -4.05
C ASP A 200 -13.46 15.03 -2.58
N ASN A 201 -14.12 14.33 -1.64
CA ASN A 201 -13.80 14.42 -0.22
C ASN A 201 -12.43 13.82 0.13
N ILE A 202 -12.09 12.63 -0.39
CA ILE A 202 -10.80 11.98 -0.12
C ILE A 202 -9.65 12.79 -0.72
N VAL A 203 -9.82 13.33 -1.93
CA VAL A 203 -8.83 14.21 -2.57
C VAL A 203 -8.62 15.46 -1.72
N LYS A 204 -9.70 16.15 -1.33
CA LYS A 204 -9.61 17.33 -0.48
C LYS A 204 -8.91 17.04 0.85
N GLY A 205 -9.32 15.97 1.53
CA GLY A 205 -8.74 15.58 2.81
C GLY A 205 -7.25 15.28 2.72
N LEU A 206 -6.80 14.56 1.69
CA LEU A 206 -5.38 14.31 1.41
C LEU A 206 -4.60 15.60 1.10
N GLU A 207 -5.18 16.51 0.31
CA GLU A 207 -4.54 17.77 -0.03
C GLU A 207 -4.37 18.69 1.19
N GLU A 208 -5.33 18.70 2.11
CA GLU A 208 -5.31 19.48 3.34
C GLU A 208 -4.54 18.80 4.48
N ALA A 209 -4.28 17.49 4.36
CA ALA A 209 -3.61 16.68 5.37
C ALA A 209 -2.28 17.28 5.82
N LYS A 210 -2.05 17.25 7.13
CA LYS A 210 -0.78 17.61 7.75
C LYS A 210 -0.16 16.33 8.32
N PRO A 211 1.16 16.14 8.19
CA PRO A 211 1.83 15.07 8.89
C PRO A 211 1.57 15.13 10.39
N SER A 212 1.48 13.95 11.01
CA SER A 212 1.40 13.81 12.45
C SER A 212 2.60 14.46 13.15
N THR A 213 2.43 14.74 14.44
CA THR A 213 3.55 15.15 15.30
C THR A 213 4.32 13.96 15.84
N GLU A 214 3.67 12.80 15.91
CA GLU A 214 4.26 11.51 16.28
C GLU A 214 5.12 10.94 15.14
N LYS A 215 5.97 9.98 15.47
CA LYS A 215 6.76 9.25 14.49
C LYS A 215 6.55 7.75 14.60
N ASN A 216 6.46 7.10 13.45
CA ASN A 216 6.66 5.67 13.32
C ASN A 216 8.15 5.41 13.09
N GLU A 217 8.66 4.28 13.60
CA GLU A 217 10.07 3.90 13.46
C GLU A 217 10.19 2.43 13.12
N ALA A 218 11.15 2.08 12.25
CA ALA A 218 11.55 0.71 11.97
C ALA A 218 13.07 0.63 11.82
N ILE A 219 13.64 -0.52 12.15
CA ILE A 219 15.06 -0.81 11.96
C ILE A 219 15.18 -1.76 10.77
N PHE A 220 16.11 -1.45 9.87
CA PHE A 220 16.39 -2.25 8.69
C PHE A 220 17.87 -2.60 8.65
N THR A 221 18.16 -3.83 8.23
CA THR A 221 19.52 -4.28 7.97
C THR A 221 19.95 -3.86 6.57
N PHE A 222 21.17 -3.35 6.46
CA PHE A 222 21.81 -2.93 5.23
C PHE A 222 23.12 -3.69 5.05
N GLU A 223 23.41 -4.02 3.79
CA GLU A 223 24.69 -4.57 3.36
C GLU A 223 25.47 -3.54 2.54
N LYS A 224 26.79 -3.60 2.65
CA LYS A 224 27.70 -2.71 1.95
C LYS A 224 27.85 -3.14 0.49
N GLY A 225 27.30 -2.37 -0.42
CA GLY A 225 27.50 -2.52 -1.86
C GLY A 225 28.75 -1.78 -2.37
N ALA A 226 29.04 -1.96 -3.67
CA ALA A 226 30.18 -1.32 -4.32
C ALA A 226 30.10 0.22 -4.30
N MET A 227 28.90 0.78 -4.50
CA MET A 227 28.67 2.23 -4.59
C MET A 227 27.91 2.79 -3.39
N SER A 228 27.10 1.99 -2.71
CA SER A 228 26.16 2.42 -1.69
C SER A 228 25.82 1.24 -0.77
N TRP A 229 25.37 1.54 0.44
CA TRP A 229 24.70 0.55 1.28
C TRP A 229 23.27 0.34 0.76
N MET A 230 22.83 -0.91 0.70
CA MET A 230 21.49 -1.32 0.27
C MET A 230 20.84 -2.18 1.35
N PRO A 231 19.51 -2.13 1.52
CA PRO A 231 18.81 -3.06 2.39
C PRO A 231 19.13 -4.51 2.00
N GLU A 232 19.39 -5.35 3.01
CA GLU A 232 19.57 -6.79 2.82
C GLU A 232 18.31 -7.40 2.16
N GLU A 233 17.14 -6.97 2.62
CA GLU A 233 15.83 -7.38 2.12
C GLU A 233 15.06 -6.16 1.58
N MET A 234 15.17 -5.93 0.27
CA MET A 234 14.53 -4.78 -0.39
C MET A 234 13.00 -4.77 -0.24
N GLU A 235 12.34 -5.93 -0.27
CA GLU A 235 10.88 -6.05 -0.10
C GLU A 235 10.45 -5.59 1.29
N LEU A 236 11.12 -6.08 2.34
CA LEU A 236 10.87 -5.67 3.72
C LEU A 236 11.16 -4.19 3.94
N PHE A 237 12.19 -3.66 3.30
CA PHE A 237 12.45 -2.23 3.33
C PHE A 237 11.29 -1.45 2.72
N THR A 238 10.84 -1.80 1.51
CA THR A 238 9.74 -1.09 0.84
C THR A 238 8.42 -1.15 1.60
N GLU A 239 8.02 -2.35 2.06
CA GLU A 239 6.81 -2.52 2.87
C GLU A 239 6.90 -1.77 4.20
N GLY A 240 8.09 -1.81 4.81
CA GLY A 240 8.39 -1.07 6.02
C GLY A 240 8.22 0.43 5.81
N ILE A 241 8.84 1.01 4.78
CA ILE A 241 8.71 2.43 4.45
C ILE A 241 7.24 2.81 4.20
N ASP A 242 6.49 1.98 3.47
CA ASP A 242 5.07 2.20 3.24
C ASP A 242 4.29 2.24 4.56
N SER A 243 4.53 1.30 5.48
CA SER A 243 3.88 1.26 6.79
C SER A 243 4.27 2.41 7.72
N LEU A 244 5.44 3.04 7.52
CA LEU A 244 5.88 4.17 8.34
C LEU A 244 5.18 5.47 7.96
N MET A 245 4.85 5.66 6.68
CA MET A 245 4.38 6.95 6.16
C MET A 245 2.86 7.14 6.18
N ILE A 246 2.10 6.07 6.35
CA ILE A 246 0.65 6.10 6.51
C ILE A 246 0.21 5.42 7.80
N LYS A 247 -0.91 5.88 8.33
CA LYS A 247 -1.70 5.15 9.32
C LYS A 247 -3.10 4.98 8.79
#